data_AF-A0A4Q1BZ08-F1
#
_entry.id   AF-A0A4Q1BZ08-F1
#
_cell.length_a   1.000
_cell.length_b   1.000
_cell.length_c   1.000
_cell.angle_alpha   90.00
_cell.angle_beta   90.00
_cell.angle_gamma   90.00
#
_symmetry.space_group_name_H-M   'P 1'
#
loop_
_entity.id
_entity.type
_entity.pdbx_description
1 polymer ?
#
loop_
_entity_poly.entity_id
_entity_poly.type
_entity_poly.pdbx_seq_one_letter_code
_entity_poly.pdbx_strand_id
1 'polypeptide(L)'
;MRKYGLLLLIPFLLQCKSAEKLNPSCYQGKLVLQGICMNYVIEAVNKDLDTNKVEPIWQNPMSGKVYSNVFTLASVCTFPANIKEGDTFYFKVLNTPPKDNNCAQCLAYSPTPNKKLYIEVCP
;
A
#
# COMPACT_ATOMS: atom_id res chain seq x y z
N MET A 1 -29.90 -3.86 -58.92
CA MET A 1 -29.20 -2.76 -58.21
C MET A 1 -28.69 -3.31 -56.88
N ARG A 2 -27.37 -3.40 -56.75
CA ARG A 2 -26.62 -4.17 -55.74
C ARG A 2 -26.27 -3.23 -54.58
N LYS A 3 -26.86 -3.39 -53.41
CA LYS A 3 -26.50 -2.62 -52.20
C LYS A 3 -25.56 -3.46 -51.35
N TYR A 4 -24.27 -3.17 -51.42
CA TYR A 4 -23.27 -3.75 -50.55
C TYR A 4 -23.32 -3.03 -49.20
N GLY A 5 -23.79 -3.72 -48.16
CA GLY A 5 -23.65 -3.26 -46.77
C GLY A 5 -22.23 -3.51 -46.30
N LEU A 6 -21.47 -2.44 -46.08
CA LEU A 6 -20.10 -2.49 -45.56
C LEU A 6 -20.17 -2.79 -44.05
N LEU A 7 -19.84 -4.03 -43.66
CA LEU A 7 -19.64 -4.40 -42.25
C LEU A 7 -18.28 -3.88 -41.77
N LEU A 8 -18.28 -2.86 -40.92
CA LEU A 8 -17.09 -2.38 -40.19
C LEU A 8 -16.97 -3.15 -38.87
N LEU A 9 -16.12 -4.18 -38.86
CA LEU A 9 -15.63 -4.85 -37.65
C LEU A 9 -14.51 -3.99 -37.05
N ILE A 10 -14.80 -3.33 -35.92
CA ILE A 10 -13.80 -2.62 -35.11
C ILE A 10 -13.13 -3.64 -34.19
N PRO A 11 -11.82 -3.91 -34.31
CA PRO A 11 -11.12 -4.72 -33.33
C PRO A 11 -10.87 -3.85 -32.10
N PHE A 12 -11.53 -4.20 -30.99
CA PHE A 12 -11.29 -3.59 -29.68
C PHE A 12 -9.85 -3.96 -29.26
N LEU A 13 -8.94 -2.99 -29.34
CA LEU A 13 -7.57 -3.12 -28.87
C LEU A 13 -7.61 -3.33 -27.36
N LEU A 14 -7.50 -4.59 -26.93
CA LEU A 14 -7.13 -4.96 -25.58
C LEU A 14 -5.71 -4.42 -25.34
N GLN A 15 -5.62 -3.20 -24.83
CA GLN A 15 -4.40 -2.69 -24.21
C GLN A 15 -4.17 -3.50 -22.94
N CYS A 16 -3.46 -4.60 -23.10
CA CYS A 16 -2.86 -5.33 -22.00
C CYS A 16 -1.80 -4.40 -21.41
N LYS A 17 -2.14 -3.73 -20.29
CA LYS A 17 -1.14 -3.06 -19.46
C LYS A 17 -0.13 -4.14 -19.07
N SER A 18 1.13 -3.96 -19.45
CA SER A 18 2.23 -4.87 -19.12
C SER A 18 2.14 -5.21 -17.64
N ALA A 19 2.01 -6.49 -17.32
CA ALA A 19 2.15 -6.97 -15.95
C ALA A 19 3.59 -6.68 -15.54
N GLU A 20 3.77 -5.62 -14.75
CA GLU A 20 5.05 -5.27 -14.18
C GLU A 20 5.59 -6.49 -13.43
N LYS A 21 6.84 -6.86 -13.73
CA LYS A 21 7.43 -8.10 -13.26
C LYS A 21 7.65 -7.98 -11.75
N LEU A 22 6.66 -8.45 -10.99
CA LEU A 22 6.67 -8.51 -9.53
C LEU A 22 7.98 -9.16 -9.06
N ASN A 23 8.80 -8.38 -8.37
CA ASN A 23 9.98 -8.89 -7.70
C ASN A 23 9.47 -9.88 -6.62
N PRO A 24 9.91 -11.15 -6.59
CA PRO A 24 9.39 -12.16 -5.67
C PRO A 24 9.62 -11.81 -4.18
N SER A 25 10.33 -10.72 -3.89
CA SER A 25 10.61 -10.18 -2.56
C SER A 25 9.61 -9.11 -2.08
N CYS A 26 8.65 -8.70 -2.90
CA CYS A 26 7.72 -7.63 -2.57
C CYS A 26 6.37 -8.18 -2.08
N TYR A 27 5.94 -7.70 -0.92
CA TYR A 27 4.61 -7.94 -0.36
C TYR A 27 3.62 -6.91 -0.89
N GLN A 28 2.38 -7.34 -1.10
CA GLN A 28 1.29 -6.43 -1.41
C GLN A 28 0.74 -5.82 -0.11
N GLY A 29 0.56 -4.50 -0.10
CA GLY A 29 -0.05 -3.78 1.00
C GLY A 29 -1.09 -2.78 0.54
N LYS A 30 -1.91 -2.32 1.48
CA LYS A 30 -2.89 -1.26 1.26
C LYS A 30 -2.74 -0.18 2.34
N LEU A 31 -2.72 1.08 1.95
CA LEU A 31 -2.75 2.19 2.91
C LEU A 31 -4.19 2.34 3.41
N VAL A 32 -4.50 1.81 4.60
CA VAL A 32 -5.88 1.71 5.10
C VAL A 32 -6.28 2.85 6.03
N LEU A 33 -5.31 3.64 6.50
CA LEU A 33 -5.53 4.87 7.23
C LEU A 33 -4.36 5.83 7.02
N GLN A 34 -4.67 7.05 6.60
CA GLN A 34 -3.72 8.16 6.46
C GLN A 34 -3.94 9.16 7.61
N GLY A 35 -3.40 8.83 8.80
CA GLY A 35 -3.48 9.71 9.97
C GLY A 35 -2.66 11.00 9.84
N ILE A 36 -2.85 11.92 10.80
CA ILE A 36 -2.07 13.17 10.86
C ILE A 36 -0.61 12.87 11.13
N CYS A 37 0.29 13.75 10.68
CA CYS A 37 1.73 13.63 10.93
C CYS A 37 2.32 12.28 10.51
N MET A 38 1.87 11.73 9.38
CA MET A 38 2.34 10.46 8.83
C MET A 38 2.10 9.23 9.72
N ASN A 39 1.15 9.31 10.66
CA ASN A 39 0.69 8.16 11.46
C ASN A 39 -0.18 7.25 10.58
N TYR A 40 0.49 6.49 9.71
CA TYR A 40 -0.15 5.68 8.68
C TYR A 40 -0.29 4.23 9.12
N VAL A 41 -1.41 3.62 8.74
CA VAL A 41 -1.71 2.21 8.98
C VAL A 41 -1.76 1.49 7.64
N ILE A 42 -0.95 0.45 7.50
CA ILE A 42 -0.84 -0.35 6.29
C ILE A 42 -1.34 -1.75 6.60
N GLU A 43 -2.24 -2.25 5.77
CA GLU A 43 -2.66 -3.65 5.75
C GLU A 43 -1.71 -4.47 4.88
N ALA A 44 -1.19 -5.57 5.42
CA ALA A 44 -0.48 -6.58 4.65
C ALA A 44 -1.49 -7.53 4.00
N VAL A 45 -1.69 -7.38 2.69
CA VAL A 45 -2.61 -8.22 1.91
C VAL A 45 -1.99 -9.61 1.66
N ASN A 46 -0.67 -9.68 1.59
CA ASN A 46 0.05 -10.94 1.43
C ASN A 46 0.11 -11.71 2.77
N LYS A 47 -0.45 -12.93 2.77
CA LYS A 47 -0.52 -13.82 3.94
C LYS A 47 0.81 -14.50 4.29
N ASP A 48 1.80 -14.43 3.41
CA ASP A 48 3.14 -15.00 3.63
C ASP A 48 4.04 -14.07 4.44
N LEU A 49 3.61 -12.84 4.71
CA LEU A 49 4.31 -11.97 5.65
C LEU A 49 4.16 -12.56 7.06
N ASP A 50 5.29 -12.77 7.74
CA ASP A 50 5.31 -13.27 9.12
C ASP A 50 4.34 -12.49 10.01
N THR A 51 3.29 -13.17 10.46
CA THR A 51 2.19 -12.57 11.21
C THR A 51 2.64 -11.97 12.53
N ASN A 52 3.80 -12.34 13.07
CA ASN A 52 4.37 -11.72 14.27
C ASN A 52 4.83 -10.27 14.04
N LYS A 53 4.98 -9.87 12.77
CA LYS A 53 5.38 -8.52 12.35
C LYS A 53 4.20 -7.55 12.20
N VAL A 54 2.96 -8.05 12.21
CA VAL A 54 1.74 -7.25 12.06
C VAL A 54 0.79 -7.50 13.22
N GLU A 55 -0.18 -6.62 13.44
CA GLU A 55 -1.30 -6.89 14.33
C GLU A 55 -2.39 -7.62 13.56
N PRO A 56 -2.76 -8.86 13.96
CA PRO A 56 -3.75 -9.64 13.23
C PRO A 56 -5.13 -8.98 13.26
N ILE A 57 -5.45 -8.27 14.35
CA ILE A 57 -6.67 -7.49 14.53
C ILE A 57 -6.30 -6.22 15.29
N TRP A 58 -6.69 -5.06 14.76
CA TRP A 58 -6.56 -3.77 15.41
C TRP A 58 -7.86 -2.98 15.25
N GLN A 59 -8.37 -2.43 16.35
CA GLN A 59 -9.53 -1.54 16.31
C GLN A 59 -9.05 -0.10 16.48
N ASN A 60 -9.42 0.77 15.54
CA ASN A 60 -9.15 2.18 15.66
C ASN A 60 -10.00 2.76 16.81
N PRO A 61 -9.41 3.29 17.89
CA PRO A 61 -10.15 3.74 19.07
C PRO A 61 -10.98 5.02 18.81
N MET A 62 -10.69 5.77 17.74
CA MET A 62 -11.44 6.97 17.39
C MET A 62 -12.68 6.67 16.54
N SER A 63 -12.61 5.69 15.64
CA SER A 63 -13.70 5.39 14.70
C SER A 63 -14.43 4.09 15.00
N GLY A 64 -13.90 3.24 15.87
CA GLY A 64 -14.40 1.89 16.13
C GLY A 64 -14.17 0.89 14.99
N LYS A 65 -13.59 1.31 13.87
CA LYS A 65 -13.35 0.45 12.70
C LYS A 65 -12.26 -0.58 13.01
N VAL A 66 -12.52 -1.83 12.62
CA VAL A 66 -11.59 -2.95 12.80
C VAL A 66 -10.83 -3.20 11.50
N TYR A 67 -9.53 -3.42 11.63
CA TYR A 67 -8.61 -3.76 10.56
C TYR A 67 -7.88 -5.06 10.90
N SER A 68 -7.39 -5.76 9.88
CA SER A 68 -6.70 -7.04 10.05
C SER A 68 -5.34 -7.03 9.39
N ASN A 69 -4.37 -7.74 9.97
CA ASN A 69 -3.00 -7.84 9.47
C ASN A 69 -2.35 -6.47 9.19
N VAL A 70 -2.51 -5.52 10.12
CA VAL A 70 -2.05 -4.14 9.96
C VAL A 70 -0.79 -3.83 10.76
N PHE A 71 -0.03 -2.84 10.30
CA PHE A 71 1.11 -2.29 11.02
C PHE A 71 1.22 -0.78 10.79
N THR A 72 1.94 -0.11 11.69
CA THR A 72 2.30 1.31 11.59
C THR A 72 3.50 1.47 10.67
N LEU A 73 3.43 2.42 9.75
CA LEU A 73 4.58 2.83 8.93
C LEU A 73 5.66 3.49 9.79
N ALA A 74 6.87 2.92 9.83
CA ALA A 74 8.02 3.52 10.52
C ALA A 74 8.93 4.32 9.58
N SER A 75 8.95 3.99 8.28
CA SER A 75 9.75 4.66 7.24
C SER A 75 9.00 5.85 6.61
N VAL A 76 8.47 6.75 7.44
CA VAL A 76 7.55 7.82 7.00
C VAL A 76 8.18 8.82 6.03
N CYS A 77 9.48 9.06 6.12
CA CYS A 77 10.15 10.09 5.31
C CYS A 77 10.44 9.61 3.88
N THR A 78 10.58 8.31 3.69
CA THR A 78 10.84 7.69 2.39
C THR A 78 9.57 7.15 1.75
N PHE A 79 8.41 7.33 2.39
CA PHE A 79 7.15 6.86 1.86
C PHE A 79 6.65 7.79 0.75
N PRO A 80 6.35 7.27 -0.45
CA PRO A 80 5.97 8.09 -1.59
C PRO A 80 4.69 8.89 -1.34
N ALA A 81 4.76 10.21 -1.52
CA ALA A 81 3.63 11.11 -1.25
C ALA A 81 2.44 10.94 -2.22
N ASN A 82 2.63 10.23 -3.33
CA ASN A 82 1.59 9.92 -4.31
C ASN A 82 0.71 8.73 -3.92
N ILE A 83 1.10 7.92 -2.92
CA ILE A 83 0.25 6.84 -2.38
C ILE A 83 -0.70 7.45 -1.36
N LYS A 84 -2.01 7.23 -1.55
CA LYS A 84 -3.10 7.79 -0.74
C LYS A 84 -3.87 6.71 -0.01
N GLU A 85 -4.66 7.11 0.99
CA GLU A 85 -5.58 6.21 1.66
C GLU A 85 -6.48 5.49 0.64
N GLY A 86 -6.56 4.17 0.76
CA GLY A 86 -7.26 3.28 -0.16
C GLY A 86 -6.37 2.64 -1.21
N ASP A 87 -5.19 3.19 -1.49
CA ASP A 87 -4.30 2.67 -2.53
C ASP A 87 -3.62 1.37 -2.11
N THR A 88 -3.46 0.49 -3.10
CA THR A 88 -2.67 -0.73 -3.00
C THR A 88 -1.30 -0.49 -3.64
N PHE A 89 -0.25 -1.00 -3.01
CA PHE A 89 1.13 -0.87 -3.47
C PHE A 89 1.94 -2.11 -3.07
N TYR A 90 3.16 -2.21 -3.59
CA TYR A 90 4.09 -3.27 -3.25
C TYR A 90 5.23 -2.73 -2.41
N PHE A 91 5.69 -3.50 -1.43
CA PHE A 91 6.75 -3.10 -0.53
C PHE A 91 7.64 -4.27 -0.10
N LYS A 92 8.87 -3.98 0.29
CA LYS A 92 9.74 -4.91 1.01
C LYS A 92 9.94 -4.41 2.44
N VAL A 93 10.06 -5.34 3.39
CA VAL A 93 10.36 -5.02 4.79
C VAL A 93 11.87 -4.85 4.96
N LEU A 94 12.28 -3.80 5.68
CA LEU A 94 13.66 -3.51 6.00
C LEU A 94 13.96 -3.92 7.46
N ASN A 95 15.15 -4.47 7.70
CA ASN A 95 15.61 -4.81 9.05
C ASN A 95 16.17 -3.59 9.81
N THR A 96 16.50 -2.51 9.08
CA THR A 96 17.02 -1.26 9.64
C THR A 96 16.28 -0.07 9.04
N PRO A 97 16.25 1.09 9.73
CA PRO A 97 15.69 2.31 9.17
C PRO A 97 16.37 2.70 7.84
N PRO A 98 15.63 3.24 6.85
CA PRO A 98 16.23 3.87 5.68
C PRO A 98 17.17 5.01 6.08
N LYS A 99 18.22 5.26 5.27
CA LYS A 99 19.20 6.33 5.53
C LYS A 99 18.57 7.72 5.69
N ASP A 100 17.52 7.99 4.91
CA ASP A 100 16.85 9.30 4.86
C ASP A 100 15.59 9.37 5.73
N ASN A 101 15.49 8.52 6.78
CA ASN A 101 14.32 8.48 7.66
C ASN A 101 14.31 9.53 8.79
N ASN A 102 15.03 10.64 8.64
CA ASN A 102 15.21 11.69 9.64
C ASN A 102 14.56 13.03 9.23
N CYS A 103 13.35 12.98 8.70
CA CYS A 103 12.59 14.17 8.34
C CYS A 103 11.88 14.79 9.56
N ALA A 104 11.60 16.10 9.49
CA ALA A 104 10.81 16.78 10.51
C ALA A 104 9.39 16.18 10.57
N GLN A 105 8.97 15.79 11.77
CA GLN A 105 7.62 15.29 12.05
C GLN A 105 6.90 16.28 12.95
N CYS A 106 5.60 16.48 12.71
CA CYS A 106 4.78 17.26 13.65
C CYS A 106 4.48 16.48 14.93
N LEU A 107 4.20 17.22 16.01
CA LEU A 107 3.98 16.66 17.36
C LEU A 107 2.57 16.06 17.57
N ALA A 108 1.70 16.12 16.56
CA ALA A 108 0.36 15.58 16.68
C ALA A 108 0.33 14.08 16.31
N TYR A 109 -0.54 13.32 16.96
CA TYR A 109 -0.60 11.87 16.78
C TYR A 109 -2.01 11.40 16.44
N SER A 110 -2.11 10.52 15.44
CA SER A 110 -3.28 9.65 15.26
C SER A 110 -2.99 8.27 15.84
N PRO A 111 -4.00 7.55 16.37
CA PRO A 111 -3.79 6.20 16.88
C PRO A 111 -3.43 5.24 15.73
N THR A 112 -2.47 4.38 15.98
CA THR A 112 -2.00 3.34 15.07
C THR A 112 -1.76 2.03 15.85
N PRO A 113 -1.64 0.86 15.19
CA PRO A 113 -1.27 -0.38 15.86
C PRO A 113 0.15 -0.33 16.45
N ASN A 114 0.42 -1.15 17.47
CA ASN A 114 1.73 -1.16 18.15
C ASN A 114 2.85 -1.72 17.29
N LYS A 115 2.52 -2.65 16.38
CA LYS A 115 3.49 -3.23 15.45
C LYS A 115 3.91 -2.18 14.43
N LYS A 116 5.21 -1.97 14.28
CA LYS A 116 5.79 -0.98 13.37
C LYS A 116 6.80 -1.64 12.45
N LEU A 117 6.78 -1.28 11.17
CA LEU A 117 7.74 -1.80 10.19
C LEU A 117 8.37 -0.67 9.39
N TYR A 118 9.68 -0.81 9.14
CA TYR A 118 10.36 -0.08 8.09
C TYR A 118 10.10 -0.80 6.78
N ILE A 119 9.63 -0.06 5.79
CA ILE A 119 9.38 -0.57 4.44
C ILE A 119 9.99 0.34 3.39
N GLU A 120 10.22 -0.24 2.22
CA GLU A 120 10.57 0.48 1.00
C GLU A 120 9.58 0.06 -0.09
N VAL A 121 9.00 1.03 -0.79
CA VAL A 121 8.05 0.77 -1.87
C VAL A 121 8.81 0.20 -3.07
N CYS A 122 8.29 -0.90 -3.61
CA CYS A 122 8.85 -1.51 -4.80
C CYS A 122 8.45 -0.71 -6.05
N PRO A 123 9.26 -0.72 -7.12
CA PRO A 123 8.90 -0.12 -8.40
C PRO A 123 7.55 -0.62 -8.90
#